data_AF-A0A4S3KRE1-F1
#
_entry.id   AF-A0A4S3KRE1-F1
#
_cell.length_a   1.000
_cell.length_b   1.000
_cell.length_c   1.000
_cell.angle_alpha   90.00
_cell.angle_beta   90.00
_cell.angle_gamma   90.00
#
_symmetry.space_group_name_H-M   'P 1'
#
loop_
_entity.id
_entity.type
_entity.pdbx_description
1 polymer ?
#
loop_
_entity_poly.entity_id
_entity_poly.type
_entity_poly.pdbx_seq_one_letter_code
_entity_poly.pdbx_strand_id
1 'polypeptide(L)'
;MIMDIAIATPDYRSAEHPLDFTAAAAQKVRELITEEGNLALKLRVYISGGGCSGFQYGFSFDEQQSDDDYVLERDGVALLVDPLSLQYLAGAEIDYRENLNGAQFVIRNPNARTTCGCGSSFSV
;
A
#
# COMPACT_ATOMS: atom_id res chain seq x y z
N MET A 1 -32.27 -34.99 -6.34
CA MET A 1 -31.96 -33.60 -6.76
C MET A 1 -30.80 -33.17 -5.88
N ILE A 2 -29.60 -33.43 -6.38
CA ILE A 2 -28.34 -33.33 -5.64
C ILE A 2 -27.90 -31.86 -5.57
N MET A 3 -27.49 -31.44 -4.38
CA MET A 3 -26.92 -30.14 -4.06
C MET A 3 -25.57 -29.98 -4.74
N ASP A 4 -25.45 -29.06 -5.69
CA ASP A 4 -24.17 -28.52 -6.12
C ASP A 4 -23.95 -27.20 -5.38
N ILE A 5 -23.34 -27.32 -4.20
CA ILE A 5 -22.65 -26.21 -3.54
C ILE A 5 -21.46 -25.87 -4.44
N ALA A 6 -21.66 -24.87 -5.30
CA ALA A 6 -20.57 -24.19 -5.98
C ALA A 6 -19.75 -23.49 -4.88
N ILE A 7 -18.67 -24.17 -4.50
CA ILE A 7 -17.57 -23.66 -3.68
C ILE A 7 -17.13 -22.34 -4.30
N ALA A 8 -17.52 -21.22 -3.66
CA ALA A 8 -17.04 -19.91 -4.03
C ALA A 8 -15.52 -19.88 -3.79
N THR A 9 -14.75 -20.04 -4.85
CA THR A 9 -13.40 -19.47 -4.88
C THR A 9 -13.53 -18.01 -4.46
N PRO A 10 -12.80 -17.53 -3.44
CA PRO A 10 -12.78 -16.10 -3.13
C PRO A 10 -12.22 -15.40 -4.36
N ASP A 11 -13.12 -14.86 -5.17
CA ASP A 11 -12.82 -14.05 -6.34
C ASP A 11 -12.27 -12.73 -5.79
N TYR A 12 -10.95 -12.58 -5.79
CA TYR A 12 -10.30 -11.33 -5.40
C TYR A 12 -10.71 -10.14 -6.30
N ARG A 13 -11.41 -10.40 -7.42
CA ARG A 13 -12.04 -9.37 -8.26
C ARG A 13 -13.35 -8.82 -7.69
N SER A 14 -13.93 -9.49 -6.69
CA SER A 14 -15.15 -9.08 -5.98
C SER A 14 -14.85 -8.28 -4.70
N ALA A 15 -13.59 -8.24 -4.25
CA ALA A 15 -13.17 -7.26 -3.26
C ALA A 15 -12.97 -5.94 -4.01
N GLU A 16 -13.98 -5.09 -3.97
CA GLU A 16 -14.10 -3.84 -4.74
C GLU A 16 -12.86 -2.93 -4.59
N HIS A 17 -12.07 -3.11 -3.52
CA HIS A 17 -10.80 -2.45 -3.30
C HIS A 17 -9.85 -3.41 -2.55
N PRO A 18 -8.86 -4.05 -3.23
CA PRO A 18 -7.90 -4.94 -2.58
C PRO A 18 -6.99 -4.21 -1.59
N LEU A 19 -6.97 -2.88 -1.58
CA LEU A 19 -6.30 -2.06 -0.58
C LEU A 19 -7.07 -0.74 -0.43
N ASP A 20 -7.00 -0.13 0.74
CA ASP A 20 -7.55 1.20 0.99
C ASP A 20 -6.43 2.25 0.90
N PHE A 21 -6.75 3.40 0.33
CA PHE A 21 -5.86 4.55 0.28
C PHE A 21 -6.58 5.72 0.94
N THR A 22 -6.06 6.20 2.06
CA THR A 22 -6.78 7.20 2.86
C THR A 22 -6.74 8.58 2.19
N ALA A 23 -7.74 9.41 2.50
CA ALA A 23 -7.78 10.78 2.00
C ALA A 23 -6.57 11.62 2.44
N ALA A 24 -6.02 11.36 3.64
CA ALA A 24 -4.84 12.06 4.14
C ALA A 24 -3.60 11.74 3.28
N ALA A 25 -3.42 10.47 2.92
CA ALA A 25 -2.33 10.05 2.04
C ALA A 25 -2.51 10.60 0.63
N ALA A 26 -3.72 10.56 0.07
CA ALA A 26 -4.03 11.13 -1.23
C ALA A 26 -3.77 12.65 -1.29
N GLN A 27 -4.19 13.38 -0.26
CA GLN A 27 -3.96 14.81 -0.15
C GLN A 27 -2.47 15.14 -0.09
N LYS A 28 -1.68 14.38 0.69
CA LYS A 28 -0.23 14.60 0.75
C LYS A 28 0.46 14.31 -0.57
N VAL A 29 0.09 13.22 -1.24
CA VAL A 29 0.61 12.88 -2.58
C VAL A 29 0.31 14.01 -3.55
N ARG A 30 -0.92 14.54 -3.54
CA ARG A 30 -1.30 15.67 -4.38
C ARG A 30 -0.47 16.92 -4.09
N GLU A 31 -0.22 17.21 -2.83
CA GLU A 31 0.65 18.32 -2.42
C GLU A 31 2.05 18.15 -3.00
N LEU A 32 2.68 16.99 -2.80
CA LEU A 32 4.02 16.67 -3.32
C LEU A 32 4.10 16.77 -4.85
N ILE A 33 3.09 16.25 -5.56
CA ILE A 33 2.98 16.36 -7.02
C ILE A 33 2.88 17.82 -7.48
N THR A 34 2.12 18.64 -6.72
CA THR A 34 1.95 20.06 -7.01
C THR A 34 3.23 20.86 -6.72
N GLU A 35 3.95 20.50 -5.65
CA GLU A 35 5.24 21.09 -5.29
C GLU A 35 6.32 20.77 -6.33
N GLU A 36 6.36 19.55 -6.84
CA GLU A 36 7.24 19.15 -7.95
C GLU A 36 6.82 19.79 -9.29
N GLY A 37 5.57 20.25 -9.41
CA GLY A 37 5.04 20.85 -10.63
C GLY A 37 4.78 19.86 -11.76
N ASN A 38 4.72 18.56 -11.47
CA ASN A 38 4.52 17.50 -12.46
C ASN A 38 3.30 16.63 -12.13
N LEU A 39 2.14 16.99 -12.70
CA LEU A 39 0.88 16.26 -12.53
C LEU A 39 0.87 14.84 -13.13
N ALA A 40 1.89 14.47 -13.92
CA ALA A 40 2.01 13.11 -14.46
C ALA A 40 2.60 12.13 -13.44
N LEU A 41 3.17 12.62 -12.33
CA LEU A 41 3.71 11.79 -11.27
C LEU A 41 2.59 11.02 -10.56
N LYS A 42 2.84 9.73 -10.35
CA LYS A 42 1.96 8.80 -9.64
C LYS A 42 2.74 8.22 -8.46
N LEU A 43 2.07 8.01 -7.33
CA LEU A 43 2.70 7.37 -6.18
C LEU A 43 2.76 5.87 -6.42
N ARG A 44 3.93 5.25 -6.37
CA ARG A 44 4.12 3.81 -6.43
C ARG A 44 4.46 3.23 -5.07
N VAL A 45 3.77 2.18 -4.67
CA VAL A 45 4.05 1.41 -3.46
C VAL A 45 4.63 0.07 -3.83
N TYR A 46 5.77 -0.24 -3.22
CA TYR A 46 6.46 -1.51 -3.43
C TYR A 46 6.97 -2.06 -2.09
N ILE A 47 7.15 -3.38 -2.04
CA ILE A 47 7.82 -3.99 -0.89
C ILE A 47 9.32 -3.97 -1.12
N SER A 48 10.05 -3.40 -0.15
CA SER A 48 11.49 -3.41 -0.10
C SER A 48 11.97 -4.38 0.98
N GLY A 49 12.89 -5.27 0.63
CA GLY A 49 13.51 -6.19 1.59
C GLY A 49 14.35 -5.41 2.61
N GLY A 50 13.88 -5.32 3.85
CA GLY A 50 14.49 -4.55 4.91
C GLY A 50 15.53 -5.32 5.72
N GLY A 51 16.73 -5.52 5.19
CA GLY A 51 17.87 -6.09 5.93
C GLY A 51 17.57 -7.40 6.67
N CYS A 52 18.34 -7.72 7.73
CA CYS A 52 18.22 -8.96 8.50
C CYS A 52 16.89 -9.16 9.25
N SER A 53 15.97 -8.16 9.27
CA SER A 53 14.89 -8.08 10.26
C SER A 53 13.47 -7.99 9.69
N GLY A 54 13.28 -8.00 8.36
CA GLY A 54 11.94 -8.17 7.78
C GLY A 54 11.66 -7.39 6.50
N PHE A 55 10.40 -7.42 6.07
CA PHE A 55 9.90 -6.64 4.93
C PHE A 55 9.63 -5.19 5.35
N GLN A 56 10.10 -4.24 4.54
CA GLN A 56 9.76 -2.82 4.65
C GLN A 56 8.91 -2.41 3.44
N TYR A 57 8.12 -1.36 3.60
CA TYR A 57 7.34 -0.79 2.51
C TYR A 57 8.05 0.46 1.99
N GLY A 58 8.16 0.56 0.67
CA GLY A 58 8.76 1.68 -0.03
C GLY A 58 7.72 2.46 -0.82
N PHE A 59 7.98 3.75 -0.97
CA PHE A 59 7.18 4.69 -1.75
C PHE A 59 8.11 5.38 -2.74
N SER A 60 7.72 5.43 -4.01
CA SER A 60 8.43 6.18 -5.05
C SER A 60 7.43 6.95 -5.90
N PHE A 61 7.88 7.99 -6.60
CA PHE A 61 7.08 8.65 -7.62
C PHE A 61 7.51 8.16 -8.98
N ASP A 62 6.54 7.78 -9.80
CA ASP A 62 6.76 7.28 -11.16
C ASP A 62 5.78 7.95 -12.11
N GLU A 63 6.24 8.34 -13.29
CA GLU A 63 5.37 8.88 -14.35
C GLU A 63 4.77 7.74 -15.18
N GLN A 64 5.45 6.58 -15.18
CA GLN A 64 5.08 5.43 -15.97
C GLN A 64 4.33 4.43 -15.11
N GLN A 65 3.20 3.99 -15.64
CA GLN A 65 2.44 2.88 -15.11
C GLN A 65 2.73 1.66 -15.98
N SER A 66 3.00 0.51 -15.36
CA SER A 66 3.09 -0.78 -16.03
C SER A 66 1.69 -1.36 -16.28
N ASP A 67 1.53 -2.18 -17.31
CA ASP A 67 0.24 -2.79 -17.69
C ASP A 67 -0.31 -3.74 -16.59
N ASP A 68 0.59 -4.35 -15.82
CA ASP A 68 0.23 -5.25 -14.72
C ASP A 68 0.03 -4.49 -13.38
N ASP A 69 0.37 -3.20 -13.31
CA ASP A 69 0.24 -2.44 -12.07
C ASP A 69 -1.24 -2.23 -11.73
N TYR A 70 -1.57 -2.48 -10.46
CA TYR A 70 -2.85 -2.09 -9.91
C TYR A 70 -2.88 -0.58 -9.68
N VAL A 71 -3.90 0.07 -10.22
CA VAL A 71 -4.09 1.52 -10.07
C VAL A 71 -5.28 1.79 -9.18
N LEU A 72 -5.05 2.60 -8.15
CA LEU A 72 -6.10 3.17 -7.33
C LEU A 72 -6.09 4.68 -7.44
N GLU A 73 -7.16 5.25 -7.99
CA GLU A 73 -7.31 6.70 -8.11
C GLU A 73 -8.11 7.26 -6.94
N ARG A 74 -7.58 8.29 -6.30
CA ARG A 74 -8.27 8.98 -5.20
C ARG A 74 -7.90 10.45 -5.19
N ASP A 75 -8.89 11.33 -5.01
CA ASP A 75 -8.67 12.78 -4.87
C ASP A 75 -7.82 13.40 -6.01
N GLY A 76 -7.88 12.81 -7.21
CA GLY A 76 -7.13 13.27 -8.40
C GLY A 76 -5.67 12.82 -8.46
N VAL A 77 -5.25 11.88 -7.61
CA VAL A 77 -3.93 11.24 -7.68
C VAL A 77 -4.06 9.74 -7.91
N ALA A 78 -3.05 9.15 -8.55
CA ALA A 78 -2.99 7.73 -8.82
C ALA A 78 -1.96 7.04 -7.91
N LEU A 79 -2.38 5.94 -7.31
CA LEU A 79 -1.55 5.01 -6.55
C LEU A 79 -1.30 3.76 -7.40
N LEU A 80 -0.04 3.51 -7.73
CA LEU A 80 0.43 2.34 -8.45
C LEU A 80 0.93 1.28 -7.47
N VAL A 81 0.53 0.04 -7.67
CA VAL A 81 0.98 -1.09 -6.86
C VAL A 81 1.32 -2.26 -7.77
N ASP A 82 2.58 -2.70 -7.73
CA ASP A 82 3.01 -3.87 -8.48
C ASP A 82 2.23 -5.13 -8.04
N PRO A 83 1.90 -6.07 -8.94
CA PRO A 83 1.13 -7.27 -8.64
C PRO A 83 1.70 -8.09 -7.48
N LEU A 84 3.04 -8.19 -7.44
CA LEU A 84 3.74 -8.85 -6.36
C LEU A 84 3.49 -8.13 -5.02
N SER A 85 3.54 -6.80 -4.99
CA SER A 85 3.29 -6.02 -3.77
C SER A 85 1.82 -6.07 -3.38
N LEU A 86 0.91 -6.07 -4.35
CA LEU A 86 -0.54 -6.14 -4.15
C LEU A 86 -0.94 -7.39 -3.38
N GLN A 87 -0.33 -8.54 -3.66
CA GLN A 87 -0.63 -9.80 -2.95
C GLN A 87 -0.30 -9.71 -1.44
N TYR A 88 0.71 -8.91 -1.09
CA TYR A 88 1.10 -8.68 0.30
C TYR A 88 0.31 -7.53 0.92
N LEU A 89 -0.07 -6.52 0.13
CA LEU A 89 -0.87 -5.37 0.54
C LEU A 89 -2.38 -5.63 0.47
N ALA A 90 -2.79 -6.86 0.15
CA ALA A 90 -4.20 -7.22 0.09
C ALA A 90 -4.87 -7.04 1.46
N GLY A 91 -5.92 -6.20 1.50
CA GLY A 91 -6.62 -5.76 2.70
C GLY A 91 -5.88 -4.71 3.51
N ALA A 92 -4.76 -4.15 3.02
CA ALA A 92 -4.01 -3.13 3.72
C ALA A 92 -4.58 -1.73 3.47
N GLU A 93 -4.38 -0.84 4.44
CA GLU A 93 -4.71 0.58 4.37
C GLU A 93 -3.41 1.39 4.28
N ILE A 94 -3.30 2.23 3.24
CA ILE A 94 -2.21 3.17 3.03
C ILE A 94 -2.64 4.53 3.59
N ASP A 95 -2.04 4.90 4.71
CA ASP A 95 -2.32 6.14 5.43
C ASP A 95 -1.10 7.07 5.46
N TYR A 96 -1.32 8.35 5.78
CA TYR A 96 -0.24 9.30 5.99
C TYR A 96 -0.39 9.97 7.34
N ARG A 97 0.68 9.90 8.14
CA ARG A 97 0.70 10.46 9.49
C ARG A 97 1.80 11.50 9.62
N GLU A 98 1.39 12.69 9.98
CA GLU A 98 2.26 13.78 10.40
C GLU A 98 2.20 13.92 11.93
N ASN A 99 3.35 13.83 12.59
CA ASN A 99 3.47 14.07 14.03
C ASN A 99 4.64 15.04 14.28
N LEU A 100 4.82 15.43 15.54
CA LEU A 100 5.93 16.30 15.98
C LEU A 100 7.33 15.75 15.61
N ASN A 101 7.45 14.42 15.45
CA ASN A 101 8.70 13.74 15.08
C ASN A 101 8.94 13.64 13.57
N GLY A 102 8.00 14.14 12.75
CA GLY A 102 8.07 14.07 11.30
C GLY A 102 6.83 13.46 10.68
N ALA A 103 6.86 13.40 9.35
CA ALA A 103 5.74 12.98 8.53
C ALA A 103 6.12 11.73 7.72
N GLN A 104 5.28 10.69 7.77
CA GLN A 104 5.59 9.40 7.17
C GLN A 104 4.32 8.71 6.65
N PHE A 105 4.46 7.99 5.54
CA PHE A 105 3.45 7.07 5.06
C PHE A 105 3.43 5.79 5.91
N VAL A 106 2.24 5.39 6.34
CA VAL A 106 2.01 4.25 7.23
C VAL A 106 1.12 3.25 6.52
N ILE A 107 1.56 2.00 6.46
CA ILE A 107 0.76 0.89 5.90
C ILE A 107 0.22 0.05 7.04
N ARG A 108 -1.10 -0.08 7.14
CA ARG A 108 -1.78 -0.94 8.11
C ARG A 108 -2.31 -2.17 7.40
N ASN A 109 -1.61 -3.28 7.56
CA ASN A 109 -1.99 -4.53 6.92
C ASN A 109 -2.46 -5.55 7.98
N PRO A 110 -3.76 -5.90 8.04
CA PRO A 110 -4.27 -6.88 8.99
C PRO A 110 -3.71 -8.30 8.73
N ASN A 111 -3.27 -8.58 7.50
CA ASN A 111 -2.65 -9.85 7.11
C ASN A 111 -1.13 -9.87 7.38
N ALA A 112 -0.51 -8.72 7.61
CA ALA A 112 0.88 -8.65 8.03
C ALA A 112 0.96 -9.13 9.48
N ARG A 113 1.22 -10.43 9.66
CA ARG A 113 1.80 -10.93 10.91
C ARG A 113 3.17 -10.30 11.03
N THR A 114 3.27 -9.22 11.78
CA THR A 114 4.54 -8.64 12.19
C THR A 114 5.29 -9.72 12.97
N THR A 115 6.16 -10.48 12.29
CA THR A 115 7.30 -11.10 12.95
C THR A 115 8.20 -9.94 13.34
N CYS A 116 7.87 -9.27 14.44
CA CYS A 116 8.88 -8.65 15.29
C CYS A 116 9.73 -9.81 15.83
N GLY A 117 10.62 -10.32 14.98
CA GLY A 117 11.65 -11.29 15.32
C GLY A 117 12.82 -10.60 16.00
N CYS A 118 12.57 -9.76 17.00
CA CYS A 118 13.50 -9.49 18.09
C CYS A 118 12.75 -8.76 19.20
N GLY A 119 12.21 -9.54 20.14
CA GLY A 119 11.84 -9.04 21.45
C GLY A 119 13.09 -8.67 22.25
N SER A 120 13.46 -7.40 22.24
CA SER A 120 14.25 -6.76 23.29
C SER A 120 13.84 -5.28 23.25
N SER A 121 12.85 -4.83 24.02
CA SER A 121 12.83 -4.75 25.48
C SER A 121 14.17 -4.21 26.00
N PHE A 122 14.13 -2.92 26.33
CA PHE A 122 14.98 -2.15 27.24
C PHE A 122 16.22 -2.87 27.84
N SER A 123 17.41 -2.33 27.59
CA SER A 123 18.38 -1.98 28.66
C SER A 123 19.61 -1.26 28.09
N VAL A 124 19.90 -0.12 28.75
CA VAL A 124 21.07 0.79 28.75
C VAL A 124 21.37 1.66 27.53
#